data_AF-A0A225E0J3-F1
#
_entry.id   AF-A0A225E0J3-F1
#
_cell.length_a   1.000
_cell.length_b   1.000
_cell.length_c   1.000
_cell.angle_alpha   90.00
_cell.angle_beta   90.00
_cell.angle_gamma   90.00
#
_symmetry.space_group_name_H-M   'P 1'
#
loop_
_entity.id
_entity.type
_entity.pdbx_description
1 polymer ?
#
loop_
_entity_poly.entity_id
_entity_poly.type
_entity_poly.pdbx_seq_one_letter_code
_entity_poly.pdbx_strand_id
1 'polypeptide(L)'
;MTFAQMVSSRFAAILVIAGGLTFAVGCNKSAPGQKTGAAAAPVAAVPGVPSAAAPGGTPAGTTVDAGPGAGAFAKEFLQAIHDGKGNPAHLTAGFKKIVAEPKTEADTAAGFSDWAAEQWLKGLAARVGAGLNVTTAELPDGTTLATAAQATGRVILRLTKAAGKWQVEWLHVAPPGTGEELTGSGDALASRFATAAFIETALADKALDEYPLAVSLLSPALKARIAPPQDAGDAKRGYNAGILSLKMSSLHGGVTGYVVTARDGGAVSGDLLEAGGKKRPFTLKLTKGPAGWAVDDFEVK
;
A
#
# COMPACT_ATOMS: atom_id res chain seq x y z
N MET A 1 -12.26 -6.82 -52.37
CA MET A 1 -12.46 -8.11 -51.67
C MET A 1 -12.99 -7.79 -50.29
N THR A 2 -14.13 -8.38 -49.95
CA THR A 2 -15.09 -7.91 -48.96
C THR A 2 -15.25 -8.97 -47.86
N PHE A 3 -15.59 -8.53 -46.64
CA PHE A 3 -16.14 -9.28 -45.50
C PHE A 3 -15.28 -10.35 -44.81
N ALA A 4 -15.04 -10.17 -43.50
CA ALA A 4 -15.76 -10.91 -42.45
C ALA A 4 -15.40 -10.41 -41.04
N GLN A 5 -16.38 -9.79 -40.36
CA GLN A 5 -16.42 -9.61 -38.91
C GLN A 5 -16.68 -10.95 -38.24
N MET A 6 -15.96 -11.28 -37.16
CA MET A 6 -16.37 -12.31 -36.20
C MET A 6 -16.84 -11.64 -34.92
N VAL A 7 -18.16 -11.58 -34.77
CA VAL A 7 -18.87 -11.32 -33.52
C VAL A 7 -19.10 -12.68 -32.87
N SER A 8 -18.61 -12.90 -31.65
CA SER A 8 -19.04 -14.06 -30.85
C SER A 8 -19.86 -13.59 -29.65
N SER A 9 -21.07 -14.11 -29.62
CA SER A 9 -22.17 -13.80 -28.71
C SER A 9 -22.04 -14.50 -27.35
N ARG A 10 -22.47 -13.77 -26.33
CA ARG A 10 -23.42 -14.13 -25.25
C ARG A 10 -23.29 -15.50 -24.57
N PHE A 11 -23.00 -15.45 -23.27
CA PHE A 11 -23.74 -16.24 -22.28
C PHE A 11 -24.09 -15.34 -21.08
N ALA A 12 -25.37 -14.98 -20.98
CA ALA A 12 -25.97 -14.40 -19.78
C ALA A 12 -26.71 -15.53 -19.06
N ALA A 13 -26.27 -15.89 -17.86
CA ALA A 13 -27.01 -16.78 -16.98
C ALA A 13 -27.78 -15.93 -15.97
N ILE A 14 -29.10 -15.86 -16.18
CA ILE A 14 -30.07 -15.28 -15.25
C ILE A 14 -30.40 -16.36 -14.23
N LEU A 15 -30.09 -16.13 -12.95
CA LEU A 15 -30.61 -16.93 -11.85
C LEU A 15 -31.73 -16.14 -11.16
N VAL A 16 -32.97 -16.62 -11.35
CA VAL A 16 -34.17 -16.17 -10.63
C VAL A 16 -34.22 -16.92 -9.31
N ILE A 17 -34.21 -16.20 -8.19
CA ILE A 17 -34.72 -16.73 -6.91
C ILE A 17 -35.87 -15.82 -6.47
N ALA A 18 -37.07 -16.34 -6.65
CA ALA A 18 -38.29 -15.85 -6.05
C ALA A 18 -38.46 -16.49 -4.67
N GLY A 19 -38.77 -15.68 -3.66
CA GLY A 19 -39.04 -16.15 -2.31
C GLY A 19 -39.39 -14.98 -1.40
N GLY A 20 -40.67 -14.60 -1.41
CA GLY A 20 -41.19 -13.50 -0.60
C GLY A 20 -41.35 -13.87 0.87
N LEU A 21 -41.29 -12.84 1.72
CA LEU A 21 -42.05 -12.79 2.96
C LEU A 21 -42.51 -11.35 3.21
N THR A 22 -43.83 -11.21 3.39
CA THR A 22 -44.59 -9.97 3.60
C THR A 22 -44.79 -9.68 5.09
N PHE A 23 -45.20 -8.41 5.33
CA PHE A 23 -45.83 -7.80 6.51
C PHE A 23 -44.93 -7.14 7.57
N ALA A 24 -44.91 -5.80 7.58
CA ALA A 24 -45.75 -5.02 8.50
C ALA A 24 -45.81 -3.54 8.07
N VAL A 25 -47.04 -3.08 7.87
CA VAL A 25 -47.44 -1.71 7.58
C VAL A 25 -47.47 -0.92 8.90
N GLY A 26 -46.76 0.20 8.97
CA GLY A 26 -46.81 1.14 10.08
C GLY A 26 -46.93 2.56 9.55
N CYS A 27 -48.17 3.00 9.32
CA CYS A 27 -48.52 4.39 9.06
C CYS A 27 -48.14 5.27 10.25
N ASN A 28 -47.48 6.41 10.02
CA ASN A 28 -47.90 7.60 10.75
C ASN A 28 -47.77 8.87 9.92
N LYS A 29 -48.77 9.72 10.11
CA LYS A 29 -49.30 10.75 9.23
C LYS A 29 -48.88 12.13 9.74
N SER A 30 -48.39 12.97 8.83
CA SER A 30 -48.48 14.44 8.72
C SER A 30 -48.34 15.38 9.94
N ALA A 31 -47.24 16.18 9.94
CA ALA A 31 -47.11 17.67 9.87
C ALA A 31 -47.94 18.61 10.80
N PRO A 32 -47.71 19.95 10.88
CA PRO A 32 -46.66 20.83 10.32
C PRO A 32 -46.04 21.85 11.32
N GLY A 33 -45.01 22.60 10.90
CA GLY A 33 -44.49 23.73 11.69
C GLY A 33 -43.35 24.52 11.02
N GLN A 34 -43.64 25.13 9.87
CA GLN A 34 -42.73 26.06 9.17
C GLN A 34 -42.79 27.44 9.85
N LYS A 35 -41.66 27.94 10.36
CA LYS A 35 -41.46 29.37 10.64
C LYS A 35 -40.45 29.93 9.65
N THR A 36 -40.96 30.81 8.80
CA THR A 36 -40.23 31.73 7.95
C THR A 36 -39.56 32.83 8.78
N GLY A 37 -38.42 33.32 8.30
CA GLY A 37 -37.91 34.66 8.63
C GLY A 37 -36.43 34.71 8.99
N ALA A 38 -35.60 35.04 8.00
CA ALA A 38 -34.68 36.20 8.05
C ALA A 38 -33.82 36.20 6.79
N ALA A 39 -34.03 37.22 5.96
CA ALA A 39 -33.14 37.56 4.87
C ALA A 39 -31.79 38.02 5.44
N ALA A 40 -30.70 37.39 5.01
CA ALA A 40 -29.34 37.90 5.23
C ALA A 40 -28.86 38.62 3.97
N ALA A 41 -28.35 39.82 4.19
CA ALA A 41 -27.84 40.80 3.24
C ALA A 41 -26.65 40.29 2.39
N PRO A 42 -26.35 40.95 1.25
CA PRO A 42 -25.24 40.57 0.38
C PRO A 42 -23.88 40.79 1.07
N VAL A 43 -23.06 39.74 1.11
CA VAL A 43 -21.68 39.82 1.60
C VAL A 43 -20.81 40.45 0.50
N ALA A 44 -20.21 41.57 0.85
CA ALA A 44 -19.24 42.29 0.02
C ALA A 44 -18.02 41.41 -0.30
N ALA A 45 -17.52 41.54 -1.53
CA ALA A 45 -16.32 40.87 -2.02
C ALA A 45 -15.10 41.24 -1.17
N VAL A 46 -14.40 40.23 -0.66
CA VAL A 46 -13.08 40.38 -0.03
C VAL A 46 -12.02 40.39 -1.14
N PRO A 47 -11.26 41.48 -1.32
CA PRO A 47 -10.11 41.51 -2.22
C PRO A 47 -8.90 40.87 -1.54
N GLY A 48 -8.22 39.95 -2.24
CA GLY A 48 -6.87 39.51 -1.88
C GLY A 48 -6.75 38.05 -1.42
N VAL A 49 -7.04 37.10 -2.30
CA VAL A 49 -6.48 35.74 -2.20
C VAL A 49 -5.22 35.71 -3.07
N PRO A 50 -4.01 35.47 -2.50
CA PRO A 50 -2.82 35.27 -3.31
C PRO A 50 -3.01 34.05 -4.22
N SER A 51 -2.81 34.28 -5.52
CA SER A 51 -2.82 33.26 -6.56
C SER A 51 -1.79 32.18 -6.22
N ALA A 52 -2.24 30.93 -6.18
CA ALA A 52 -1.38 29.76 -5.98
C ALA A 52 -0.30 29.73 -7.08
N ALA A 53 0.96 29.80 -6.66
CA ALA A 53 2.09 29.60 -7.55
C ALA A 53 1.98 28.23 -8.24
N ALA A 54 2.26 28.22 -9.54
CA ALA A 54 2.39 27.00 -10.34
C ALA A 54 3.35 26.00 -9.66
N PRO A 55 3.15 24.68 -9.80
CA PRO A 55 4.03 23.69 -9.19
C PRO A 55 5.44 23.85 -9.75
N GLY A 56 6.32 24.42 -8.92
CA GLY A 56 7.75 24.54 -9.15
C GLY A 56 8.40 23.16 -9.25
N GLY A 57 9.43 23.08 -10.09
CA GLY A 57 10.07 21.85 -10.53
C GLY A 57 10.44 20.88 -9.42
N THR A 58 10.41 19.60 -9.80
CA THR A 58 10.91 18.45 -9.04
C THR A 58 12.25 18.80 -8.35
N PRO A 59 12.32 18.77 -7.02
CA PRO A 59 13.58 18.97 -6.31
C PRO A 59 14.55 17.85 -6.69
N ALA A 60 15.75 18.21 -7.13
CA ALA A 60 16.85 17.27 -7.29
C ALA A 60 17.23 16.73 -5.91
N GLY A 61 16.72 15.54 -5.56
CA GLY A 61 17.13 14.82 -4.36
C GLY A 61 18.59 14.42 -4.46
N THR A 62 19.37 14.73 -3.43
CA THR A 62 20.77 14.33 -3.31
C THR A 62 20.87 12.82 -3.25
N THR A 63 21.36 12.18 -4.31
CA THR A 63 21.63 10.74 -4.36
C THR A 63 22.85 10.43 -3.51
N VAL A 64 22.68 9.59 -2.49
CA VAL A 64 23.80 8.97 -1.76
C VAL A 64 24.11 7.65 -2.46
N ASP A 65 25.35 7.50 -2.92
CA ASP A 65 25.80 6.36 -3.73
C ASP A 65 25.83 5.08 -2.84
N ALA A 66 24.87 4.18 -3.04
CA ALA A 66 24.63 3.00 -2.19
C ALA A 66 25.57 1.81 -2.47
N GLY A 67 26.81 2.13 -2.86
CA GLY A 67 27.79 1.19 -3.39
C GLY A 67 27.50 0.74 -4.84
N PRO A 68 28.52 0.22 -5.54
CA PRO A 68 28.38 -0.17 -6.93
C PRO A 68 27.38 -1.34 -7.07
N GLY A 69 26.32 -1.11 -7.85
CA GLY A 69 25.47 -2.17 -8.39
C GLY A 69 24.06 -2.31 -7.81
N ALA A 70 23.70 -1.64 -6.70
CA ALA A 70 22.32 -1.73 -6.16
C ALA A 70 21.27 -1.19 -7.15
N GLY A 71 21.52 -0.01 -7.72
CA GLY A 71 20.63 0.58 -8.73
C GLY A 71 20.57 -0.22 -10.03
N ALA A 72 21.71 -0.79 -10.46
CA ALA A 72 21.77 -1.67 -11.63
C ALA A 72 20.95 -2.96 -11.40
N PHE A 73 21.15 -3.62 -10.26
CA PHE A 73 20.36 -4.80 -9.87
C PHE A 73 18.86 -4.48 -9.81
N ALA A 74 18.46 -3.38 -9.17
CA ALA A 74 17.06 -2.98 -9.09
C ALA A 74 16.46 -2.75 -10.48
N LYS A 75 17.19 -2.06 -11.37
CA LYS A 75 16.75 -1.83 -12.75
C LYS A 75 16.57 -3.13 -13.52
N GLU A 76 17.55 -4.03 -13.46
CA GLU A 76 17.47 -5.35 -14.11
C GLU A 76 16.33 -6.21 -13.53
N PHE A 77 16.17 -6.21 -12.22
CA PHE A 77 15.10 -6.94 -11.53
C PHE A 77 13.72 -6.42 -11.92
N LEU A 78 13.52 -5.10 -11.94
CA LEU A 78 12.24 -4.49 -12.34
C LEU A 78 11.94 -4.71 -13.83
N GLN A 79 12.96 -4.64 -14.70
CA GLN A 79 12.80 -4.99 -16.11
C GLN A 79 12.40 -6.46 -16.26
N ALA A 80 13.00 -7.38 -15.50
CA ALA A 80 12.62 -8.78 -15.53
C ALA A 80 11.17 -8.99 -15.06
N ILE A 81 10.68 -8.25 -14.06
CA ILE A 81 9.25 -8.30 -13.67
C ILE A 81 8.37 -7.81 -14.81
N HIS A 82 8.68 -6.64 -15.40
CA HIS A 82 7.93 -6.08 -16.53
C HIS A 82 7.82 -7.09 -17.69
N ASP A 83 8.91 -7.79 -18.00
CA ASP A 83 8.97 -8.79 -19.07
C ASP A 83 8.30 -10.13 -18.68
N GLY A 84 7.71 -10.26 -17.49
CA GLY A 84 7.12 -11.50 -16.99
C GLY A 84 8.14 -12.60 -16.63
N LYS A 85 9.40 -12.22 -16.44
CA LYS A 85 10.57 -13.08 -16.16
C LYS A 85 11.12 -12.88 -14.74
N GLY A 86 10.32 -12.36 -13.82
CA GLY A 86 10.69 -12.21 -12.42
C GLY A 86 11.14 -13.55 -11.81
N ASN A 87 12.26 -13.55 -11.08
CA ASN A 87 12.85 -14.76 -10.50
C ASN A 87 12.75 -14.74 -8.96
N PRO A 88 12.08 -15.71 -8.32
CA PRO A 88 12.00 -15.83 -6.86
C PRO A 88 13.36 -15.92 -6.14
N ALA A 89 14.42 -16.37 -6.81
CA ALA A 89 15.77 -16.43 -6.25
C ALA A 89 16.36 -15.04 -5.93
N HIS A 90 15.81 -13.98 -6.53
CA HIS A 90 16.17 -12.60 -6.22
C HIS A 90 15.45 -12.06 -4.98
N LEU A 91 14.50 -12.80 -4.40
CA LEU A 91 13.81 -12.42 -3.17
C LEU A 91 14.51 -13.05 -1.96
N THR A 92 14.57 -12.33 -0.84
CA THR A 92 15.04 -12.93 0.42
C THR A 92 14.06 -14.00 0.91
N ALA A 93 14.55 -14.96 1.68
CA ALA A 93 13.66 -15.95 2.32
C ALA A 93 12.63 -15.29 3.24
N GLY A 94 13.02 -14.21 3.96
CA GLY A 94 12.11 -13.43 4.79
C GLY A 94 10.98 -12.80 3.98
N PHE A 95 11.30 -12.22 2.82
CA PHE A 95 10.29 -11.62 1.95
C PHE A 95 9.36 -12.66 1.33
N LYS A 96 9.89 -13.82 0.90
CA LYS A 96 9.07 -14.93 0.41
C LYS A 96 8.06 -15.43 1.44
N LYS A 97 8.42 -15.48 2.73
CA LYS A 97 7.47 -15.83 3.81
C LYS A 97 6.31 -14.85 3.95
N ILE A 98 6.44 -13.63 3.44
CA ILE A 98 5.40 -12.61 3.48
C ILE A 98 4.47 -12.75 2.27
N VAL A 99 5.02 -12.91 1.06
CA VAL A 99 4.25 -12.84 -0.19
C VAL A 99 3.90 -14.18 -0.82
N ALA A 100 4.48 -15.28 -0.32
CA ALA A 100 4.42 -16.58 -0.99
C ALA A 100 4.13 -17.71 0.00
N GLU A 101 2.87 -17.78 0.45
CA GLU A 101 2.42 -18.82 1.37
C GLU A 101 2.76 -20.24 0.88
N PRO A 102 3.14 -21.16 1.79
CA PRO A 102 3.33 -22.56 1.46
C PRO A 102 2.13 -23.19 0.74
N LYS A 103 2.36 -23.98 -0.32
CA LYS A 103 1.31 -24.71 -1.05
C LYS A 103 1.45 -26.23 -0.97
N THR A 104 2.62 -26.73 -0.59
CA THR A 104 2.93 -28.15 -0.43
C THR A 104 3.51 -28.45 0.95
N GLU A 105 3.61 -29.73 1.31
CA GLU A 105 4.32 -30.15 2.54
C GLU A 105 5.79 -29.73 2.53
N ALA A 106 6.46 -29.83 1.37
CA ALA A 106 7.83 -29.38 1.20
C ALA A 106 7.97 -27.86 1.43
N ASP A 107 7.03 -27.06 0.90
CA ASP A 107 7.00 -25.62 1.14
C ASP A 107 6.79 -25.29 2.63
N THR A 108 6.02 -26.11 3.34
CA THR A 108 5.74 -25.93 4.76
C THR A 108 7.02 -26.00 5.59
N ALA A 109 7.97 -26.87 5.21
CA ALA A 109 9.27 -26.96 5.87
C ALA A 109 10.13 -25.69 5.64
N ALA A 110 10.09 -25.10 4.45
CA ALA A 110 10.77 -23.84 4.14
C ALA A 110 10.06 -22.61 4.72
N GLY A 111 8.75 -22.72 4.96
CA GLY A 111 7.85 -21.65 5.37
C GLY A 111 7.40 -20.74 4.23
N PHE A 112 7.73 -21.06 2.97
CA PHE A 112 7.31 -20.32 1.78
C PHE A 112 7.31 -21.23 0.54
N SER A 113 6.63 -20.81 -0.54
CA SER A 113 6.61 -21.52 -1.83
C SER A 113 7.28 -20.70 -2.94
N ASP A 114 8.35 -21.22 -3.57
CA ASP A 114 9.00 -20.51 -4.70
C ASP A 114 8.05 -20.38 -5.90
N TRP A 115 7.18 -21.37 -6.13
CA TRP A 115 6.15 -21.27 -7.17
C TRP A 115 5.17 -20.13 -6.88
N ALA A 116 4.69 -20.00 -5.63
CA ALA A 116 3.78 -18.90 -5.27
C ALA A 116 4.47 -17.53 -5.39
N ALA A 117 5.76 -17.44 -5.02
CA ALA A 117 6.56 -16.24 -5.21
C ALA A 117 6.68 -15.86 -6.70
N GLU A 118 6.84 -16.85 -7.58
CA GLU A 118 6.87 -16.62 -9.02
C GLU A 118 5.52 -16.11 -9.55
N GLN A 119 4.41 -16.69 -9.10
CA GLN A 119 3.07 -16.22 -9.49
C GLN A 119 2.81 -14.78 -8.99
N TRP A 120 3.23 -14.48 -7.76
CA TRP A 120 3.14 -13.13 -7.21
C TRP A 120 3.94 -12.12 -8.06
N LEU A 121 5.19 -12.44 -8.43
CA LEU A 121 6.00 -11.60 -9.31
C LEU A 121 5.36 -11.42 -10.71
N LYS A 122 4.75 -12.47 -11.28
CA LYS A 122 4.01 -12.38 -12.55
C LYS A 122 2.81 -11.44 -12.44
N GLY A 123 2.10 -11.45 -11.30
CA GLY A 123 1.01 -10.52 -11.03
C GLY A 123 1.42 -9.05 -11.06
N LEU A 124 2.70 -8.75 -10.80
CA LEU A 124 3.25 -7.40 -10.85
C LEU A 124 3.65 -6.93 -12.26
N ALA A 125 3.79 -7.84 -13.23
CA ALA A 125 4.32 -7.51 -14.56
C ALA A 125 3.54 -6.38 -15.25
N ALA A 126 2.20 -6.39 -15.15
CA ALA A 126 1.34 -5.36 -15.74
C ALA A 126 1.40 -4.00 -15.03
N ARG A 127 2.00 -3.94 -13.83
CA ARG A 127 2.05 -2.74 -12.97
C ARG A 127 3.42 -2.07 -12.99
N VAL A 128 4.46 -2.81 -13.31
CA VAL A 128 5.83 -2.29 -13.44
C VAL A 128 6.02 -1.77 -14.87
N GLY A 129 6.38 -0.49 -15.00
CA GLY A 129 6.67 0.13 -16.28
C GLY A 129 8.00 -0.32 -16.89
N ALA A 130 8.16 -0.12 -18.19
CA ALA A 130 9.42 -0.34 -18.88
C ALA A 130 10.40 0.83 -18.65
N GLY A 131 11.71 0.56 -18.72
CA GLY A 131 12.73 1.61 -18.80
C GLY A 131 12.81 2.53 -17.59
N LEU A 132 12.49 2.02 -16.40
CA LEU A 132 12.43 2.80 -15.17
C LEU A 132 13.77 3.44 -14.80
N ASN A 133 13.70 4.70 -14.38
CA ASN A 133 14.82 5.41 -13.78
C ASN A 133 14.82 5.14 -12.27
N VAL A 134 15.79 4.35 -11.82
CA VAL A 134 15.91 3.96 -10.41
C VAL A 134 16.86 4.92 -9.69
N THR A 135 16.41 5.45 -8.56
CA THR A 135 17.24 6.15 -7.57
C THR A 135 17.46 5.26 -6.36
N THR A 136 18.62 5.38 -5.72
CA THR A 136 18.96 4.59 -4.52
C THR A 136 19.42 5.47 -3.38
N ALA A 137 19.21 4.99 -2.15
CA ALA A 137 19.75 5.59 -0.93
C ALA A 137 19.97 4.50 0.14
N GLU A 138 21.03 4.61 0.93
CA GLU A 138 21.30 3.68 2.03
C GLU A 138 20.43 3.98 3.26
N LEU A 139 19.98 2.91 3.92
CA LEU A 139 19.27 2.95 5.19
C LEU A 139 20.23 2.61 6.35
N PRO A 140 19.94 3.04 7.59
CA PRO A 140 20.81 2.81 8.76
C PRO A 140 21.10 1.34 9.09
N ASP A 141 20.25 0.42 8.63
CA ASP A 141 20.39 -1.03 8.82
C ASP A 141 21.31 -1.69 7.77
N GLY A 142 21.93 -0.89 6.89
CA GLY A 142 22.80 -1.37 5.81
C GLY A 142 22.04 -1.88 4.58
N THR A 143 20.70 -1.78 4.57
CA THR A 143 19.90 -2.04 3.36
C THR A 143 19.90 -0.82 2.43
N THR A 144 19.54 -1.03 1.18
CA THR A 144 19.40 0.04 0.18
C THR A 144 17.93 0.19 -0.20
N LEU A 145 17.41 1.41 -0.03
CA LEU A 145 16.13 1.78 -0.60
C LEU A 145 16.34 2.13 -2.08
N ALA A 146 15.57 1.50 -2.96
CA ALA A 146 15.52 1.83 -4.38
C ALA A 146 14.10 2.26 -4.76
N THR A 147 13.98 3.37 -5.48
CA THR A 147 12.68 3.92 -5.91
C THR A 147 12.68 4.25 -7.38
N ALA A 148 11.55 4.06 -8.04
CA ALA A 148 11.36 4.46 -9.43
C ALA A 148 9.99 5.09 -9.64
N ALA A 149 9.93 6.27 -10.24
CA ALA A 149 8.68 6.87 -10.70
C ALA A 149 8.25 6.26 -12.05
N GLN A 150 6.95 6.12 -12.25
CA GLN A 150 6.36 5.60 -13.49
C GLN A 150 5.01 6.28 -13.78
N ALA A 151 4.49 6.16 -15.00
CA ALA A 151 3.22 6.79 -15.39
C ALA A 151 2.04 6.34 -14.51
N THR A 152 2.09 5.11 -14.01
CA THR A 152 1.08 4.47 -13.18
C THR A 152 1.38 4.56 -11.67
N GLY A 153 2.28 5.46 -11.24
CA GLY A 153 2.63 5.66 -9.84
C GLY A 153 4.12 5.50 -9.56
N ARG A 154 4.49 4.65 -8.61
CA ARG A 154 5.90 4.43 -8.25
C ARG A 154 6.18 3.02 -7.79
N VAL A 155 7.43 2.60 -7.90
CA VAL A 155 7.93 1.36 -7.33
C VAL A 155 8.86 1.68 -6.18
N ILE A 156 8.70 0.95 -5.07
CA ILE A 156 9.55 1.05 -3.87
C ILE A 156 10.11 -0.33 -3.58
N LEU A 157 11.44 -0.43 -3.45
CA LEU A 157 12.16 -1.64 -3.12
C LEU A 157 13.09 -1.41 -1.93
N ARG A 158 13.17 -2.39 -1.03
CA ARG A 158 14.28 -2.50 -0.07
C ARG A 158 15.16 -3.66 -0.50
N LEU A 159 16.44 -3.37 -0.71
CA LEU A 159 17.45 -4.31 -1.15
C LEU A 159 18.40 -4.62 -0.02
N THR A 160 18.83 -5.86 0.07
CA THR A 160 19.87 -6.30 1.00
C THR A 160 20.91 -7.11 0.26
N LYS A 161 22.12 -7.18 0.82
CA LYS A 161 23.22 -7.96 0.25
C LYS A 161 23.50 -9.18 1.12
N ALA A 162 23.21 -10.36 0.60
CA ALA A 162 23.43 -11.64 1.26
C ALA A 162 24.42 -12.49 0.46
N ALA A 163 25.47 -12.99 1.11
CA ALA A 163 26.53 -13.78 0.46
C ALA A 163 27.09 -13.12 -0.83
N GLY A 164 27.26 -11.79 -0.80
CA GLY A 164 27.78 -11.01 -1.92
C GLY A 164 26.78 -10.72 -3.04
N LYS A 165 25.55 -11.23 -2.97
CA LYS A 165 24.50 -11.03 -3.98
C LYS A 165 23.42 -10.07 -3.47
N TRP A 166 22.94 -9.21 -4.35
CA TRP A 166 21.79 -8.36 -4.06
C TRP A 166 20.50 -9.19 -4.08
N GLN A 167 19.62 -8.91 -3.12
CA GLN A 167 18.31 -9.52 -2.99
C GLN A 167 17.28 -8.47 -2.59
N VAL A 168 16.03 -8.73 -2.95
CA VAL A 168 14.87 -7.90 -2.61
C VAL A 168 14.27 -8.41 -1.31
N GLU A 169 14.31 -7.56 -0.30
CA GLU A 169 13.71 -7.79 1.01
C GLU A 169 12.30 -7.18 1.10
N TRP A 170 12.02 -6.21 0.24
CA TRP A 170 10.72 -5.57 0.14
C TRP A 170 10.45 -5.07 -1.27
N LEU A 171 9.21 -5.19 -1.75
CA LEU A 171 8.75 -4.64 -3.02
C LEU A 171 7.28 -4.25 -2.92
N HIS A 172 6.98 -3.02 -3.33
CA HIS A 172 5.63 -2.52 -3.51
C HIS A 172 5.54 -1.67 -4.78
N VAL A 173 4.44 -1.81 -5.52
CA VAL A 173 4.11 -0.94 -6.66
C VAL A 173 2.91 -0.09 -6.25
N ALA A 174 3.16 1.17 -5.94
CA ALA A 174 2.12 2.10 -5.53
C ALA A 174 1.36 2.64 -6.75
N PRO A 175 0.02 2.77 -6.66
CA PRO A 175 -0.80 3.40 -7.70
C PRO A 175 -0.42 4.88 -7.89
N PRO A 176 -0.90 5.54 -8.96
CA PRO A 176 -0.70 6.97 -9.11
C PRO A 176 -1.51 7.69 -8.04
N GLY A 177 -0.91 8.67 -7.36
CA GLY A 177 -1.60 9.37 -6.29
C GLY A 177 -0.67 10.18 -5.41
N THR A 178 -1.25 10.69 -4.32
CA THR A 178 -0.51 11.40 -3.28
C THR A 178 0.11 10.38 -2.33
N GLY A 179 1.42 10.53 -2.11
CA GLY A 179 2.18 9.78 -1.14
C GLY A 179 3.39 10.60 -0.71
N GLU A 180 4.03 10.19 0.39
CA GLU A 180 5.19 10.90 0.90
C GLU A 180 6.39 10.72 -0.04
N GLU A 181 7.11 11.79 -0.34
CA GLU A 181 8.39 11.70 -1.04
C GLU A 181 9.44 11.01 -0.16
N LEU A 182 10.15 10.03 -0.72
CA LEU A 182 11.19 9.28 -0.02
C LEU A 182 12.55 9.97 -0.16
N THR A 183 12.66 11.16 0.42
CA THR A 183 13.87 11.99 0.42
C THR A 183 14.53 12.06 1.79
N GLY A 184 15.80 12.49 1.82
CA GLY A 184 16.61 12.58 3.04
C GLY A 184 17.59 11.41 3.17
N SER A 185 18.09 11.19 4.40
CA SER A 185 19.05 10.13 4.69
C SER A 185 18.84 9.54 6.09
N GLY A 186 19.52 8.42 6.36
CA GLY A 186 19.56 7.81 7.69
C GLY A 186 18.20 7.46 8.27
N ASP A 187 18.01 7.74 9.57
CA ASP A 187 16.76 7.41 10.28
C ASP A 187 15.55 8.19 9.76
N ALA A 188 15.75 9.40 9.26
CA ALA A 188 14.67 10.17 8.66
C ALA A 188 14.11 9.43 7.44
N LEU A 189 14.98 9.03 6.50
CA LEU A 189 14.58 8.26 5.32
C LEU A 189 13.95 6.91 5.70
N ALA A 190 14.55 6.19 6.65
CA ALA A 190 14.03 4.90 7.09
C ALA A 190 12.62 5.00 7.70
N SER A 191 12.36 6.06 8.48
CA SER A 191 11.03 6.32 9.04
C SER A 191 10.01 6.72 7.97
N ARG A 192 10.42 7.47 6.93
CA ARG A 192 9.56 7.82 5.78
C ARG A 192 9.20 6.58 4.97
N PHE A 193 10.19 5.71 4.72
CA PHE A 193 9.97 4.43 4.07
C PHE A 193 8.97 3.58 4.85
N ALA A 194 9.14 3.42 6.18
CA ALA A 194 8.21 2.63 6.99
C ALA A 194 6.76 3.19 6.95
N THR A 195 6.60 4.52 7.00
CA THR A 195 5.31 5.18 6.83
C THR A 195 4.69 4.91 5.46
N ALA A 196 5.43 5.19 4.39
CA ALA A 196 4.94 5.02 3.03
C ALA A 196 4.62 3.56 2.73
N ALA A 197 5.52 2.65 3.07
CA ALA A 197 5.35 1.22 2.87
C ALA A 197 4.12 0.70 3.64
N PHE A 198 3.89 1.13 4.88
CA PHE A 198 2.72 0.71 5.64
C PHE A 198 1.43 1.27 5.05
N ILE A 199 1.34 2.59 4.85
CA ILE A 199 0.10 3.22 4.37
C ILE A 199 -0.22 2.72 2.97
N GLU A 200 0.74 2.70 2.05
CA GLU A 200 0.46 2.34 0.65
C GLU A 200 0.06 0.88 0.49
N THR A 201 0.67 -0.04 1.24
CA THR A 201 0.26 -1.46 1.20
C THR A 201 -1.04 -1.70 1.96
N ALA A 202 -1.35 -0.92 3.00
CA ALA A 202 -2.64 -0.99 3.68
C ALA A 202 -3.80 -0.45 2.82
N LEU A 203 -3.49 0.48 1.91
CA LEU A 203 -4.41 1.09 0.96
C LEU A 203 -4.38 0.42 -0.43
N ALA A 204 -3.51 -0.57 -0.63
CA ALA A 204 -3.37 -1.23 -1.92
C ALA A 204 -4.63 -2.00 -2.31
N ASP A 205 -4.84 -2.12 -3.62
CA ASP A 205 -5.98 -2.84 -4.19
C ASP A 205 -6.05 -4.28 -3.66
N LYS A 206 -7.23 -4.67 -3.20
CA LYS A 206 -7.54 -6.03 -2.73
C LYS A 206 -7.18 -7.11 -3.76
N ALA A 207 -7.17 -6.77 -5.05
CA ALA A 207 -6.86 -7.71 -6.12
C ALA A 207 -5.46 -8.36 -6.02
N LEU A 208 -4.52 -7.73 -5.30
CA LEU A 208 -3.14 -8.20 -5.22
C LEU A 208 -2.76 -8.80 -3.87
N ASP A 209 -3.72 -8.85 -2.94
CA ASP A 209 -3.54 -9.36 -1.59
C ASP A 209 -2.23 -8.85 -0.96
N GLU A 210 -2.02 -7.53 -1.03
CA GLU A 210 -0.82 -6.87 -0.49
C GLU A 210 -0.94 -6.61 1.02
N TYR A 211 -2.03 -7.02 1.67
CA TYR A 211 -2.18 -6.92 3.13
C TYR A 211 -1.09 -7.61 3.93
N PRO A 212 -0.55 -8.80 3.54
CA PRO A 212 0.61 -9.40 4.21
C PRO A 212 1.80 -8.45 4.24
N LEU A 213 1.95 -7.58 3.22
CA LEU A 213 2.96 -6.55 3.22
C LEU A 213 2.72 -5.57 4.39
N ALA A 214 1.56 -4.91 4.44
CA ALA A 214 1.23 -3.98 5.53
C ALA A 214 1.40 -4.64 6.92
N VAL A 215 0.94 -5.89 7.05
CA VAL A 215 1.07 -6.69 8.27
C VAL A 215 2.52 -6.93 8.65
N SER A 216 3.43 -7.19 7.70
CA SER A 216 4.83 -7.44 8.01
C SER A 216 5.53 -6.24 8.69
N LEU A 217 5.03 -5.03 8.46
CA LEU A 217 5.54 -3.78 9.03
C LEU A 217 5.00 -3.48 10.44
N LEU A 218 3.99 -4.21 10.91
CA LEU A 218 3.46 -4.04 12.26
C LEU A 218 4.39 -4.69 13.31
N SER A 219 4.54 -4.03 14.46
CA SER A 219 5.25 -4.57 15.60
C SER A 219 4.54 -5.83 16.12
N PRO A 220 5.27 -6.82 16.68
CA PRO A 220 4.63 -8.01 17.27
C PRO A 220 3.60 -7.65 18.34
N ALA A 221 3.89 -6.64 19.17
CA ALA A 221 3.00 -6.16 20.21
C ALA A 221 1.70 -5.58 19.63
N LEU A 222 1.80 -4.80 18.54
CA LEU A 222 0.63 -4.27 17.86
C LEU A 222 -0.22 -5.39 17.24
N LYS A 223 0.40 -6.36 16.54
CA LYS A 223 -0.30 -7.52 15.96
C LYS A 223 -1.13 -8.25 17.02
N ALA A 224 -0.50 -8.59 18.15
CA ALA A 224 -1.16 -9.28 19.26
C ALA A 224 -2.28 -8.44 19.89
N ARG A 225 -2.10 -7.11 19.98
CA ARG A 225 -3.12 -6.20 20.54
C ARG A 225 -4.35 -6.08 19.66
N ILE A 226 -4.18 -5.92 18.35
CA ILE A 226 -5.31 -5.68 17.43
C ILE A 226 -5.97 -6.97 16.96
N ALA A 227 -5.24 -8.08 16.95
CA ALA A 227 -5.74 -9.38 16.53
C ALA A 227 -5.20 -10.46 17.47
N PRO A 228 -5.67 -10.52 18.73
CA PRO A 228 -5.18 -11.48 19.71
C PRO A 228 -5.39 -12.92 19.22
N PRO A 229 -4.46 -13.84 19.53
CA PRO A 229 -4.59 -15.23 19.13
C PRO A 229 -5.83 -15.88 19.78
N GLN A 230 -6.59 -16.65 19.01
CA GLN A 230 -7.83 -17.30 19.49
C GLN A 230 -7.72 -18.81 19.61
N ASP A 231 -6.75 -19.42 18.94
CA ASP A 231 -6.49 -20.85 18.97
C ASP A 231 -4.99 -21.19 18.98
N ALA A 232 -4.67 -22.49 19.01
CA ALA A 232 -3.29 -22.98 19.05
C ALA A 232 -2.49 -22.68 17.76
N GLY A 233 -3.17 -22.54 16.62
CA GLY A 233 -2.55 -22.13 15.35
C GLY A 233 -2.14 -20.66 15.38
N ASP A 234 -3.01 -19.81 15.92
CA ASP A 234 -2.71 -18.39 16.13
C ASP A 234 -1.63 -18.17 17.19
N ALA A 235 -1.62 -18.98 18.26
CA ALA A 235 -0.62 -18.88 19.32
C ALA A 235 0.82 -19.03 18.78
N LYS A 236 1.05 -19.87 17.76
CA LYS A 236 2.36 -20.00 17.10
C LYS A 236 2.78 -18.74 16.34
N ARG A 237 1.81 -18.01 15.78
CA ARG A 237 2.04 -16.74 15.07
C ARG A 237 2.10 -15.54 16.01
N GLY A 238 1.50 -15.65 17.20
CA GLY A 238 1.32 -14.56 18.16
C GLY A 238 0.15 -13.62 17.84
N TYR A 239 -0.64 -13.92 16.82
CA TYR A 239 -1.82 -13.13 16.41
C TYR A 239 -2.76 -13.95 15.51
N ASN A 240 -4.03 -13.51 15.42
CA ASN A 240 -5.04 -14.05 14.51
C ASN A 240 -4.96 -13.37 13.13
N ALA A 241 -4.56 -14.10 12.10
CA ALA A 241 -4.35 -13.55 10.77
C ALA A 241 -5.66 -13.07 10.09
N GLY A 242 -6.78 -13.76 10.33
CA GLY A 242 -8.08 -13.42 9.73
C GLY A 242 -8.64 -12.10 10.27
N ILE A 243 -8.61 -11.90 11.59
CA ILE A 243 -9.00 -10.64 12.24
C ILE A 243 -8.09 -9.50 11.78
N LEU A 244 -6.78 -9.77 11.71
CA LEU A 244 -5.83 -8.76 11.27
C LEU A 244 -6.07 -8.32 9.82
N SER A 245 -6.27 -9.28 8.91
CA SER A 245 -6.61 -9.01 7.52
C SER A 245 -7.92 -8.22 7.40
N LEU A 246 -8.97 -8.59 8.15
CA LEU A 246 -10.23 -7.84 8.20
C LEU A 246 -10.01 -6.40 8.65
N LYS A 247 -9.20 -6.19 9.70
CA LYS A 247 -8.86 -4.84 10.19
C LYS A 247 -8.12 -4.02 9.14
N MET A 248 -7.10 -4.59 8.50
CA MET A 248 -6.37 -3.90 7.42
C MET A 248 -7.30 -3.56 6.26
N SER A 249 -8.20 -4.47 5.90
CA SER A 249 -9.15 -4.27 4.79
C SER A 249 -10.15 -3.14 5.01
N SER A 250 -10.39 -2.74 6.27
CA SER A 250 -11.27 -1.62 6.61
C SER A 250 -10.64 -0.25 6.33
N LEU A 251 -9.31 -0.19 6.14
CA LEU A 251 -8.60 1.05 5.83
C LEU A 251 -8.86 1.53 4.38
N HIS A 252 -9.11 0.61 3.46
CA HIS A 252 -9.25 0.81 2.02
C HIS A 252 -10.51 1.60 1.57
N GLY A 253 -11.34 2.11 2.48
CA GLY A 253 -12.68 2.68 2.20
C GLY A 253 -12.75 3.93 1.29
N GLY A 254 -12.41 3.80 -0.01
CA GLY A 254 -12.47 4.89 -0.99
C GLY A 254 -11.28 5.85 -0.94
N VAL A 255 -10.18 5.44 -0.29
CA VAL A 255 -8.97 6.23 -0.18
C VAL A 255 -8.20 6.19 -1.50
N THR A 256 -7.73 7.36 -1.93
CA THR A 256 -7.04 7.60 -3.21
C THR A 256 -5.59 8.05 -3.01
N GLY A 257 -5.19 8.28 -1.76
CA GLY A 257 -3.83 8.65 -1.38
C GLY A 257 -3.77 9.14 0.05
N TYR A 258 -2.65 9.73 0.42
CA TYR A 258 -2.44 10.29 1.75
C TYR A 258 -1.47 11.48 1.71
N VAL A 259 -1.54 12.31 2.74
CA VAL A 259 -0.57 13.37 3.00
C VAL A 259 -0.09 13.27 4.44
N VAL A 260 1.22 13.33 4.65
CA VAL A 260 1.82 13.45 5.98
C VAL A 260 1.92 14.94 6.31
N THR A 261 1.36 15.35 7.45
CA THR A 261 1.33 16.76 7.88
C THR A 261 2.29 17.04 9.02
N ALA A 262 2.63 16.03 9.85
CA ALA A 262 3.65 16.17 10.87
C ALA A 262 4.40 14.85 11.12
N ARG A 263 5.66 14.98 11.55
CA ARG A 263 6.53 13.88 11.97
C ARG A 263 7.42 14.36 13.11
N ASP A 264 7.42 13.64 14.23
CA ASP A 264 8.28 13.92 15.39
C ASP A 264 8.62 12.64 16.14
N GLY A 265 9.91 12.32 16.29
CA GLY A 265 10.37 11.21 17.14
C GLY A 265 9.75 9.83 16.88
N GLY A 266 9.25 9.56 15.66
CA GLY A 266 8.53 8.33 15.31
C GLY A 266 7.00 8.45 15.35
N ALA A 267 6.44 9.51 15.91
CA ALA A 267 5.04 9.87 15.72
C ALA A 267 4.87 10.51 14.33
N VAL A 268 3.84 10.07 13.60
CA VAL A 268 3.48 10.58 12.27
C VAL A 268 2.00 10.88 12.26
N SER A 269 1.61 12.03 11.72
CA SER A 269 0.20 12.35 11.50
C SER A 269 -0.04 12.88 10.09
N GLY A 270 -1.28 12.76 9.63
CA GLY A 270 -1.64 13.13 8.28
C GLY A 270 -3.11 12.93 7.99
N ASP A 271 -3.46 13.01 6.71
CA ASP A 271 -4.81 12.76 6.22
C ASP A 271 -4.78 11.68 5.13
N LEU A 272 -5.69 10.72 5.21
CA LEU A 272 -6.08 9.87 4.09
C LEU A 272 -7.02 10.68 3.19
N LEU A 273 -6.77 10.67 1.88
CA LEU A 273 -7.53 11.43 0.91
C LEU A 273 -8.59 10.56 0.23
N GLU A 274 -9.83 11.01 0.21
CA GLU A 274 -10.95 10.30 -0.41
C GLU A 274 -11.51 11.04 -1.63
N ALA A 275 -12.29 10.32 -2.44
CA ALA A 275 -13.06 10.92 -3.51
C ALA A 275 -13.95 12.07 -3.01
N GLY A 276 -14.06 13.14 -3.80
CA GLY A 276 -14.81 14.34 -3.43
C GLY A 276 -14.08 15.25 -2.44
N GLY A 277 -12.77 15.05 -2.21
CA GLY A 277 -11.93 15.94 -1.41
C GLY A 277 -12.09 15.77 0.11
N LYS A 278 -12.79 14.71 0.55
CA LYS A 278 -12.88 14.36 1.97
C LYS A 278 -11.52 13.89 2.48
N LYS A 279 -11.29 14.14 3.76
CA LYS A 279 -10.06 13.78 4.47
C LYS A 279 -10.41 13.01 5.73
N ARG A 280 -9.71 11.90 5.96
CA ARG A 280 -9.75 11.15 7.23
C ARG A 280 -8.41 11.26 7.93
N PRO A 281 -8.32 11.93 9.10
CA PRO A 281 -7.07 12.04 9.82
C PRO A 281 -6.53 10.67 10.22
N PHE A 282 -5.22 10.51 10.17
CA PHE A 282 -4.54 9.34 10.71
C PHE A 282 -3.39 9.74 11.62
N THR A 283 -3.04 8.82 12.51
CA THR A 283 -1.81 8.87 13.30
C THR A 283 -1.13 7.52 13.26
N LEU A 284 0.20 7.51 13.14
CA LEU A 284 1.05 6.34 13.29
C LEU A 284 2.07 6.60 14.39
N LYS A 285 2.38 5.56 15.15
CA LYS A 285 3.53 5.52 16.04
C LYS A 285 4.51 4.49 15.50
N LEU A 286 5.72 4.92 15.16
CA LEU A 286 6.79 4.05 14.71
C LEU A 286 7.76 3.77 15.86
N THR A 287 8.26 2.54 15.93
CA THR A 287 9.32 2.14 16.86
C THR A 287 10.48 1.52 16.10
N LYS A 288 11.70 1.78 16.56
CA LYS A 288 12.92 1.23 15.97
C LYS A 288 13.20 -0.15 16.58
N GLY A 289 13.27 -1.16 15.74
CA GLY A 289 13.66 -2.52 16.11
C GLY A 289 14.89 -3.00 15.33
N PRO A 290 15.30 -4.27 15.53
CA PRO A 290 16.46 -4.85 14.85
C PRO A 290 16.35 -4.88 13.32
N ALA A 291 15.12 -4.93 12.79
CA ALA A 291 14.82 -4.97 11.36
C ALA A 291 14.44 -3.58 10.79
N GLY A 292 14.76 -2.51 11.53
CA GLY A 292 14.41 -1.14 11.18
C GLY A 292 13.15 -0.63 11.87
N TRP A 293 12.50 0.37 11.27
CA TRP A 293 11.29 0.99 11.82
C TRP A 293 10.06 0.10 11.56
N ALA A 294 9.25 -0.11 12.60
CA ALA A 294 7.99 -0.83 12.56
C ALA A 294 6.84 0.05 13.09
N VAL A 295 5.61 -0.25 12.69
CA VAL A 295 4.40 0.42 13.19
C VAL A 295 3.99 -0.21 14.51
N ASP A 296 4.01 0.58 15.57
CA ASP A 296 3.65 0.18 16.94
C ASP A 296 2.22 0.59 17.33
N ASP A 297 1.71 1.62 16.65
CA ASP A 297 0.31 2.03 16.74
C ASP A 297 -0.16 2.67 15.43
N PHE A 298 -1.44 2.51 15.11
CA PHE A 298 -2.09 3.27 14.05
C PHE A 298 -3.55 3.54 14.41
N GLU A 299 -4.02 4.72 14.05
CA GLU A 299 -5.42 5.14 14.20
C GLU A 299 -5.85 5.91 12.96
N VAL A 300 -7.08 5.67 12.50
CA VAL A 300 -7.76 6.46 11.46
C VAL A 300 -9.07 6.95 12.05
N LYS A 301 -9.32 8.26 11.97
CA LYS A 301 -10.45 8.95 12.57
C LYS A 301 -11.51 9.33 11.55
#